data_AF-A0AAD7NYV5-F1
#
_entry.id   AF-A0AAD7NYV5-F1
#
_cell.length_a   1.000
_cell.length_b   1.000
_cell.length_c   1.000
_cell.angle_alpha   90.00
_cell.angle_beta   90.00
_cell.angle_gamma   90.00
#
_symmetry.space_group_name_H-M   'P 1'
#
loop_
_entity.id
_entity.type
_entity.pdbx_description
1 polymer ?
#
loop_
_entity_poly.entity_id
_entity_poly.type
_entity_poly.pdbx_seq_one_letter_code
_entity_poly.pdbx_strand_id
1 'polypeptide(L)'
;MSKNMAKAAMVRLLIPAGKAAPTPPVGPALGARGVKSMDFCKEFNAKTAHIAQGVPVPTVITVQPDRTFTFAPANLATRSLGPVSLKHVYEIAKIKASDEHMRHIPLESVARMVVGSARSLGVKVVP
;
A
#
# COMPACT_ATOMS: atom_id res chain seq x y z
N MET A 1 3.59 35.40 -5.45
CA MET A 1 4.61 34.71 -6.29
C MET A 1 4.20 33.26 -6.46
N SER A 2 3.47 32.96 -7.54
CA SER A 2 2.92 31.63 -7.82
C SER A 2 3.97 30.80 -8.56
N LYS A 3 4.67 29.90 -7.86
CA LYS A 3 5.59 28.95 -8.50
C LYS A 3 4.73 27.92 -9.24
N ASN A 4 4.76 27.97 -10.58
CA ASN A 4 4.32 26.88 -11.45
C ASN A 4 5.00 25.57 -10.99
N MET A 5 4.30 24.74 -10.20
CA MET A 5 4.77 23.41 -9.85
C MET A 5 4.69 22.53 -11.08
N ALA A 6 5.82 22.34 -11.76
CA ALA A 6 5.94 21.36 -12.82
C ALA A 6 5.46 20.00 -12.29
N LYS A 7 4.49 19.42 -13.00
CA LYS A 7 3.67 18.28 -12.57
C LYS A 7 4.56 17.05 -12.34
N ALA A 8 4.79 16.67 -11.08
CA ALA A 8 5.53 15.46 -10.74
C ALA A 8 4.85 14.25 -11.40
N ALA A 9 5.61 13.50 -12.20
CA ALA A 9 5.07 12.34 -12.91
C ALA A 9 5.15 11.12 -11.99
N MET A 10 4.00 10.52 -11.69
CA MET A 10 3.93 9.30 -10.89
C MET A 10 3.84 8.07 -11.79
N VAL A 11 4.69 7.09 -11.54
CA VAL A 11 4.69 5.78 -12.22
C VAL A 11 4.50 4.70 -11.16
N ARG A 12 3.53 3.81 -11.38
CA ARG A 12 3.27 2.67 -10.50
C ARG A 12 3.74 1.40 -11.20
N LEU A 13 4.64 0.66 -10.57
CA LEU A 13 5.17 -0.59 -11.09
C LEU A 13 5.07 -1.69 -10.05
N LEU A 14 4.83 -2.91 -10.51
CA LEU A 14 4.91 -4.10 -9.68
C LEU A 14 6.26 -4.75 -9.97
N ILE A 15 7.11 -4.89 -8.95
CA ILE A 15 8.47 -5.40 -9.12
C ILE A 15 8.71 -6.49 -8.08
N PRO A 16 9.19 -7.68 -8.48
CA PRO A 16 9.56 -8.71 -7.52
C PRO A 16 10.74 -8.28 -6.64
N ALA A 17 10.62 -8.49 -5.33
CA ALA A 17 11.66 -8.20 -4.35
C ALA A 17 12.98 -8.91 -4.71
N GLY A 18 14.09 -8.19 -4.59
CA GLY A 18 15.44 -8.69 -4.88
C GLY A 18 15.74 -9.04 -6.35
N LYS A 19 14.77 -8.86 -7.26
CA LYS A 19 14.91 -9.17 -8.70
C LYS A 19 14.57 -7.98 -9.61
N ALA A 20 14.78 -6.75 -9.15
CA ALA A 20 14.66 -5.59 -10.02
C ALA A 20 15.78 -5.58 -11.06
N ALA A 21 15.40 -5.53 -12.34
CA ALA A 21 16.30 -5.44 -13.47
C ALA A 21 15.76 -4.39 -14.47
N PRO A 22 16.64 -3.74 -15.27
CA PRO A 22 16.25 -2.77 -16.29
C PRO A 22 15.64 -3.44 -17.54
N THR A 23 14.97 -4.57 -17.38
CA THR A 23 14.27 -5.30 -18.43
C THR A 23 12.89 -4.66 -18.72
N PRO A 24 12.25 -4.96 -19.87
CA PRO A 24 10.90 -4.48 -20.18
C PRO A 24 9.93 -5.15 -19.19
N PRO A 25 9.56 -4.49 -18.08
CA PRO A 25 8.66 -3.32 -18.03
C PRO A 25 9.19 -2.10 -17.25
N VAL A 26 10.29 -2.24 -16.49
CA VAL A 26 10.85 -1.18 -15.63
C VAL A 26 11.76 -0.25 -16.44
N GLY A 27 12.59 -0.83 -17.30
CA GLY A 27 13.54 -0.10 -18.14
C GLY A 27 12.86 0.97 -19.02
N PRO A 28 11.90 0.60 -19.88
CA PRO A 28 11.19 1.55 -20.74
C PRO A 28 10.31 2.54 -19.96
N ALA A 29 9.63 2.10 -18.89
CA ALA A 29 8.70 2.96 -18.13
C ALA A 29 9.42 4.10 -17.40
N LEU A 30 10.63 3.84 -16.87
CA LEU A 30 11.47 4.85 -16.21
C LEU A 30 12.34 5.62 -17.21
N GLY A 31 12.89 4.93 -18.22
CA GLY A 31 13.72 5.53 -19.26
C GLY A 31 12.95 6.58 -20.09
N ALA A 32 11.68 6.32 -20.40
CA ALA A 32 10.80 7.29 -21.09
C ALA A 32 10.58 8.59 -20.29
N ARG A 33 10.87 8.58 -18.99
CA ARG A 33 10.77 9.74 -18.09
C ARG A 33 12.13 10.36 -17.75
N GLY A 34 13.22 9.90 -18.39
CA GLY A 34 14.57 10.41 -18.16
C GLY A 34 15.20 9.96 -16.84
N VAL A 35 14.66 8.92 -16.21
CA VAL A 35 15.17 8.35 -14.96
C VAL A 35 16.17 7.24 -15.25
N LYS A 36 17.27 7.19 -14.49
CA LYS A 36 18.27 6.12 -14.58
C LYS A 36 17.72 4.83 -13.96
N SER A 37 17.11 3.98 -14.77
CA SER A 37 16.49 2.71 -14.35
C SER A 37 17.45 1.78 -13.60
N MET A 38 18.76 1.83 -13.91
CA MET A 38 19.79 1.03 -13.23
C MET A 38 20.00 1.42 -11.76
N ASP A 39 20.03 2.72 -11.46
CA ASP A 39 20.23 3.22 -10.10
C ASP A 39 19.02 2.86 -9.23
N PHE A 40 17.82 3.01 -9.80
CA PHE A 40 16.58 2.55 -9.18
C PHE A 40 16.60 1.04 -8.88
N CYS A 41 17.03 0.19 -9.82
CA CYS A 41 17.05 -1.27 -9.60
C CYS A 41 17.99 -1.65 -8.45
N LYS A 42 19.15 -1.00 -8.32
CA LYS A 42 20.09 -1.24 -7.22
C LYS A 42 19.51 -0.82 -5.87
N GLU A 43 18.96 0.39 -5.79
CA GLU A 43 18.39 0.90 -4.53
C GLU A 43 17.14 0.12 -4.13
N PHE A 44 16.33 -0.32 -5.10
CA PHE A 44 15.16 -1.17 -4.85
C PHE A 44 15.56 -2.55 -4.32
N ASN A 45 16.55 -3.21 -4.93
CA ASN A 45 17.04 -4.51 -4.45
C ASN A 45 17.65 -4.38 -3.04
N ALA A 46 18.37 -3.30 -2.74
CA ALA A 46 18.89 -3.02 -1.40
C ALA A 46 17.76 -2.80 -0.38
N LYS A 47 16.74 -1.98 -0.72
CA LYS A 47 15.59 -1.75 0.17
C LYS A 47 14.73 -2.99 0.34
N THR A 48 14.59 -3.85 -0.67
CA THR A 48 13.79 -5.08 -0.59
C THR A 48 14.56 -6.30 -0.09
N ALA A 49 15.83 -6.15 0.33
CA ALA A 49 16.65 -7.27 0.80
C ALA A 49 16.09 -7.98 2.05
N HIS A 50 15.27 -7.28 2.84
CA HIS A 50 14.59 -7.84 4.01
C HIS A 50 13.29 -8.60 3.66
N ILE A 51 12.83 -8.52 2.42
CA ILE A 51 11.61 -9.18 1.92
C ILE A 51 12.03 -10.47 1.22
N ALA A 52 11.24 -11.53 1.38
CA ALA A 52 11.47 -12.79 0.66
C ALA A 52 11.57 -12.54 -0.86
N GLN A 53 12.63 -13.05 -1.47
CA GLN A 53 12.89 -12.85 -2.89
C GLN A 53 11.71 -13.35 -3.75
N GLY A 54 11.31 -12.56 -4.74
CA GLY A 54 10.21 -12.91 -5.63
C GLY A 54 8.82 -12.47 -5.15
N VAL A 55 8.68 -11.95 -3.93
CA VAL A 55 7.41 -11.32 -3.51
C VAL A 55 7.13 -10.09 -4.38
N PRO A 56 5.96 -9.97 -5.01
CA PRO A 56 5.63 -8.82 -5.83
C PRO A 56 5.39 -7.59 -4.95
N VAL A 57 6.29 -6.60 -5.02
CA VAL A 57 6.21 -5.37 -4.23
C VAL A 57 5.70 -4.24 -5.13
N PRO A 58 4.48 -3.73 -4.88
CA PRO A 58 4.00 -2.56 -5.59
C PRO A 58 4.85 -1.35 -5.19
N THR A 59 5.30 -0.58 -6.17
CA THR A 59 6.22 0.54 -5.94
C THR A 59 5.70 1.77 -6.68
N VAL A 60 5.63 2.88 -5.96
CA VAL A 60 5.27 4.18 -6.54
C VAL A 60 6.54 4.99 -6.71
N ILE A 61 6.80 5.40 -7.94
CA ILE A 61 7.99 6.16 -8.33
C ILE A 61 7.50 7.55 -8.73
N THR A 62 7.98 8.56 -8.03
CA THR A 62 7.67 9.96 -8.29
C THR A 62 8.88 10.60 -8.96
N VAL A 63 8.70 11.02 -10.21
CA VAL A 63 9.72 11.71 -11.00
C VAL A 63 9.50 13.20 -10.88
N GLN A 64 10.50 13.87 -10.33
CA GLN A 64 10.54 15.32 -10.23
C GLN A 64 10.98 15.95 -11.56
N PRO A 65 10.62 17.23 -11.81
CA PRO A 65 10.97 17.94 -13.04
C PRO A 65 12.47 18.11 -13.27
N ASP A 66 13.28 18.03 -12.22
CA ASP A 66 14.75 18.05 -12.25
C ASP A 66 15.38 16.69 -12.65
N ARG A 67 14.54 15.73 -13.10
CA ARG A 67 14.91 14.34 -13.41
C ARG A 67 15.40 13.53 -12.21
N THR A 68 15.22 14.05 -10.98
CA THR A 68 15.39 13.24 -9.79
C THR A 68 14.18 12.34 -9.60
N PHE A 69 14.41 11.19 -8.99
CA PHE A 69 13.34 10.24 -8.70
C PHE A 69 13.33 9.95 -7.20
N THR A 70 12.14 9.79 -6.67
CA THR A 70 11.91 9.23 -5.33
C THR A 70 11.02 8.02 -5.50
N PHE A 71 11.25 6.97 -4.72
CA PHE A 71 10.35 5.82 -4.72
C PHE A 71 10.01 5.41 -3.30
N ALA A 72 8.75 5.08 -3.12
CA ALA A 72 8.25 4.45 -1.92
C ALA A 72 7.77 3.05 -2.29
N PRO A 73 8.30 1.97 -1.65
CA PRO A 73 7.59 0.70 -1.67
C PRO A 73 6.20 0.98 -1.13
N ALA A 74 5.17 0.69 -1.90
CA ALA A 74 3.80 0.79 -1.44
C ALA A 74 3.61 -0.35 -0.44
N ASN A 75 3.97 -0.10 0.82
CA ASN A 75 3.66 -1.00 1.91
C ASN A 75 2.16 -1.29 1.85
N LEU A 76 1.80 -2.55 1.57
CA LEU A 76 0.42 -3.00 1.75
C LEU A 76 -0.07 -2.72 3.18
N ALA A 77 0.85 -2.65 4.15
CA ALA A 77 0.58 -2.35 5.56
C ALA A 77 0.18 -0.89 5.85
N THR A 78 0.45 0.06 4.96
CA THR A 78 0.10 1.49 5.15
C THR A 78 -0.80 2.01 4.03
N ARG A 79 -1.55 1.13 3.36
CA ARG A 79 -2.87 1.54 2.90
C ARG A 79 -3.68 1.66 4.19
N SER A 80 -3.68 2.85 4.79
CA SER A 80 -4.72 3.18 5.76
C SER A 80 -6.04 3.09 4.99
N LEU A 81 -6.62 1.90 4.99
CA LEU A 81 -8.02 1.68 4.64
C LEU A 81 -8.76 2.72 5.48
N GLY A 82 -9.54 3.56 4.82
CA GLY A 82 -10.11 4.77 5.42
C GLY A 82 -10.72 4.49 6.80
N PRO A 83 -10.74 5.48 7.69
CA PRO A 83 -11.21 5.26 9.04
C PRO A 83 -12.63 4.71 9.04
N VAL A 84 -12.87 3.64 9.80
CA VAL A 84 -14.19 3.04 9.96
C VAL A 84 -14.81 3.59 11.24
N SER A 85 -15.99 4.20 11.13
CA SER A 85 -16.72 4.72 12.30
C SER A 85 -17.35 3.58 13.11
N LEU A 86 -17.56 3.79 14.41
CA LEU A 86 -18.25 2.83 15.28
C LEU A 86 -19.65 2.44 14.79
N LYS A 87 -20.36 3.32 14.08
CA LYS A 87 -21.66 3.00 13.47
C LYS A 87 -21.57 1.81 12.50
N HIS A 88 -20.59 1.83 11.61
CA HIS A 88 -20.36 0.75 10.65
C HIS A 88 -19.91 -0.54 11.35
N VAL A 89 -19.10 -0.44 12.40
CA VAL A 89 -18.72 -1.60 13.22
C VAL A 89 -19.96 -2.26 13.84
N TYR A 90 -20.89 -1.46 14.32
CA TYR A 90 -22.13 -1.95 14.93
C TYR A 90 -23.08 -2.60 13.91
N GLU A 91 -23.19 -2.04 12.70
CA GLU A 91 -23.94 -2.64 11.60
C GLU A 91 -23.35 -4.00 11.19
N ILE A 92 -22.02 -4.09 11.03
CA ILE A 92 -21.31 -5.34 10.74
C ILE A 92 -21.54 -6.35 11.87
N ALA A 93 -21.46 -5.91 13.13
CA ALA A 93 -21.66 -6.78 14.28
C ALA A 93 -23.09 -7.34 14.34
N LYS A 94 -24.12 -6.55 14.01
CA LYS A 94 -25.51 -7.02 13.93
C LYS A 94 -25.71 -8.09 12.86
N ILE A 95 -25.11 -7.88 11.69
CA ILE A 95 -25.16 -8.85 10.60
C ILE A 95 -24.45 -10.13 11.04
N LYS A 96 -23.23 -10.01 11.61
CA LYS A 96 -22.44 -11.15 12.05
C LYS A 96 -23.06 -11.92 13.22
N ALA A 97 -23.74 -11.24 14.13
CA ALA A 97 -24.47 -11.87 15.24
C ALA A 97 -25.69 -12.68 14.77
N SER A 98 -26.18 -12.42 13.55
CA SER A 98 -27.27 -13.20 12.94
C SER A 98 -26.77 -14.54 12.36
N ASP A 99 -25.45 -14.73 12.21
CA ASP A 99 -24.87 -15.98 11.74
C ASP A 99 -25.18 -17.11 12.74
N GLU A 100 -25.49 -18.30 12.21
CA GLU A 100 -25.88 -19.47 13.00
C GLU A 100 -24.87 -19.81 14.10
N HIS A 101 -23.57 -19.68 13.79
CA HIS A 101 -22.48 -19.94 14.74
C HIS A 101 -22.23 -18.83 15.76
N MET A 102 -22.84 -17.65 15.60
CA MET A 102 -22.59 -16.47 16.44
C MET A 102 -23.79 -16.13 17.35
N ARG A 103 -24.90 -16.85 17.23
CA ARG A 103 -26.17 -16.60 17.96
C ARG A 103 -26.06 -16.58 19.49
N HIS A 104 -25.10 -17.30 20.05
CA HIS A 104 -24.89 -17.40 21.51
C HIS A 104 -23.90 -16.37 22.04
N ILE A 105 -23.33 -15.53 21.17
CA ILE A 105 -22.32 -14.53 21.51
C ILE A 105 -23.02 -13.17 21.66
N PRO A 106 -22.81 -12.43 22.76
CA PRO A 106 -23.41 -11.11 22.92
C PRO A 106 -22.86 -10.14 21.86
N LEU A 107 -23.72 -9.24 21.39
CA LEU A 107 -23.40 -8.28 20.32
C LEU A 107 -22.16 -7.43 20.61
N GLU A 108 -21.91 -7.11 21.89
CA GLU A 108 -20.70 -6.40 22.31
C GLU A 108 -19.42 -7.19 22.02
N SER A 109 -19.43 -8.49 22.29
CA SER A 109 -18.31 -9.38 21.99
C SER A 109 -18.08 -9.49 20.48
N VAL A 110 -19.15 -9.58 19.68
CA VAL A 110 -19.05 -9.59 18.21
C VAL A 110 -18.46 -8.27 17.71
N ALA A 111 -18.89 -7.13 18.24
CA ALA A 111 -18.34 -5.82 17.88
C ALA A 111 -16.85 -5.72 18.24
N ARG A 112 -16.42 -6.22 19.40
CA ARG A 112 -14.99 -6.28 19.78
C ARG A 112 -14.18 -7.16 18.83
N MET A 113 -14.74 -8.29 18.37
CA MET A 113 -14.08 -9.14 17.37
C MET A 113 -13.87 -8.40 16.05
N VAL A 114 -14.90 -7.69 15.56
CA VAL A 114 -14.82 -6.87 14.34
C VAL A 114 -13.76 -5.78 14.47
N VAL A 115 -13.68 -5.10 15.63
CA VAL A 115 -12.61 -4.12 15.92
C VAL A 115 -11.23 -4.78 15.95
N GLY A 116 -11.11 -5.97 16.54
CA GLY A 116 -9.87 -6.74 16.55
C GLY A 116 -9.37 -7.06 15.15
N SER A 117 -10.26 -7.54 14.27
CA SER A 117 -9.95 -7.78 12.87
C SER A 117 -9.57 -6.49 12.13
N ALA A 118 -10.30 -5.40 12.35
CA ALA A 118 -9.98 -4.09 11.76
C ALA A 118 -8.57 -3.62 12.15
N ARG A 119 -8.17 -3.77 13.42
CA ARG A 119 -6.83 -3.42 13.90
C ARG A 119 -5.74 -4.29 13.27
N SER A 120 -5.95 -5.61 13.18
CA SER A 120 -4.98 -6.52 12.54
C SER A 120 -4.78 -6.23 11.06
N LEU A 121 -5.81 -5.68 10.39
CA LEU A 121 -5.76 -5.27 8.99
C LEU A 121 -5.26 -3.82 8.78
N GLY A 122 -4.85 -3.12 9.84
CA GLY A 122 -4.36 -1.74 9.76
C GLY A 122 -5.45 -0.69 9.53
N VAL A 123 -6.72 -1.01 9.80
CA VAL A 123 -7.86 -0.09 9.69
C VAL A 123 -8.01 0.71 10.98
N LYS A 124 -8.04 2.04 10.87
CA LYS A 124 -8.27 2.92 12.03
C LYS A 124 -9.77 2.96 12.35
N VAL A 125 -10.16 2.53 13.55
CA VAL A 125 -11.54 2.69 14.04
C VAL A 125 -11.65 4.06 14.70
N VAL A 126 -12.63 4.86 14.25
CA VAL A 126 -12.92 6.19 14.80
C VAL A 126 -14.27 6.17 15.54
N PRO A 127 -14.42 6.95 16.63
CA PRO A 127 -15.68 7.08 17.33
C PRO A 127 -16.80 7.58 16.41
#